data_AF-A0A2T2Q3L5-F1
#
_entry.id   AF-A0A2T2Q3L5-F1
#
_cell.length_a   1.000
_cell.length_b   1.000
_cell.length_c   1.000
_cell.angle_alpha   90.00
_cell.angle_beta   90.00
_cell.angle_gamma   90.00
#
_symmetry.space_group_name_H-M   'P 1'
#
loop_
_entity.id
_entity.type
_entity.pdbx_description
1 polymer ?
#
loop_
_entity_poly.entity_id
_entity_poly.type
_entity_poly.pdbx_seq_one_letter_code
_entity_poly.pdbx_strand_id
1 'polypeptide(L)'
;MTSVNVEEIELLSLFGGAPKLRDPGAPWIYNDALYEASVEGLSVSFALAPSYKDVRLIIASNETAIYEFNGVGVRDVRYHSDGGRETLEVQINERDRLWLKIRPSIRVQHESREATSHQIPDI
;
A
#
# COMPACT_ATOMS: atom_id res chain seq x y z
N MET A 1 -18.99 -8.24 -4.23
CA MET A 1 -18.43 -6.88 -4.08
C MET A 1 -16.96 -7.05 -3.77
N THR A 2 -16.05 -6.63 -4.65
CA THR A 2 -14.63 -7.03 -4.57
C THR A 2 -13.69 -5.85 -4.86
N SER A 3 -13.94 -4.68 -4.28
CA SER A 3 -12.92 -3.62 -4.19
C SER A 3 -12.02 -3.84 -2.97
N VAL A 4 -10.98 -3.01 -2.84
CA VAL A 4 -10.25 -2.85 -1.57
C VAL A 4 -11.15 -2.29 -0.46
N ASN A 5 -10.78 -2.53 0.81
CA ASN A 5 -11.51 -2.00 1.97
C ASN A 5 -11.10 -0.58 2.38
N VAL A 6 -9.90 -0.12 2.02
CA VAL A 6 -9.47 1.24 2.32
C VAL A 6 -10.37 2.27 1.63
N GLU A 7 -10.72 3.33 2.34
CA GLU A 7 -11.49 4.46 1.83
C GLU A 7 -10.58 5.57 1.30
N GLU A 8 -11.10 6.37 0.36
CA GLU A 8 -10.36 7.52 -0.17
C GLU A 8 -9.90 8.47 0.94
N ILE A 9 -10.79 8.77 1.91
CA ILE A 9 -10.50 9.70 3.01
C ILE A 9 -9.36 9.22 3.92
N GLU A 10 -9.20 7.91 4.07
CA GLU A 10 -8.13 7.32 4.86
C GLU A 10 -6.77 7.49 4.18
N LEU A 11 -6.72 7.36 2.86
CA LEU A 11 -5.52 7.63 2.07
C LEU A 11 -5.20 9.12 2.01
N LEU A 12 -6.22 9.99 1.92
CA LEU A 12 -6.02 11.44 2.04
C LEU A 12 -5.35 11.80 3.37
N SER A 13 -5.80 11.19 4.47
CA SER A 13 -5.21 11.38 5.79
C SER A 13 -3.76 10.88 5.82
N LEU A 14 -3.52 9.63 5.43
CA LEU A 14 -2.20 9.00 5.46
C LEU A 14 -1.15 9.77 4.63
N PHE A 15 -1.49 10.14 3.39
CA PHE A 15 -0.56 10.85 2.49
C PHE A 15 -0.54 12.37 2.73
N GLY A 16 -1.55 12.92 3.40
CA GLY A 16 -1.64 14.34 3.73
C GLY A 16 -1.99 15.23 2.54
N GLY A 17 -2.66 14.68 1.51
CA GLY A 17 -2.99 15.40 0.29
C GLY A 17 -3.92 14.65 -0.63
N ALA A 18 -4.55 15.37 -1.56
CA ALA A 18 -5.41 14.81 -2.60
C ALA A 18 -4.61 13.98 -3.62
N PRO A 19 -5.14 12.85 -4.10
CA PRO A 19 -4.48 12.10 -5.16
C PRO A 19 -4.56 12.84 -6.50
N LYS A 20 -3.62 12.51 -7.38
CA LYS A 20 -3.77 12.77 -8.82
C LYS A 20 -4.61 11.63 -9.39
N LEU A 21 -5.82 11.96 -9.85
CA LEU A 21 -6.70 11.01 -10.51
C LEU A 21 -6.39 10.96 -12.01
N ARG A 22 -6.34 9.76 -12.58
CA ARG A 22 -6.14 9.56 -14.02
C ARG A 22 -7.31 10.07 -14.85
N ASP A 23 -8.53 9.80 -14.40
CA ASP A 23 -9.77 10.19 -15.09
C ASP A 23 -10.57 11.19 -14.24
N PRO A 24 -10.33 12.51 -14.38
CA PRO A 24 -11.07 13.52 -13.63
C PRO A 24 -12.59 13.42 -13.89
N GLY A 25 -13.38 13.24 -12.84
CA GLY A 25 -14.84 13.12 -12.90
C GLY A 25 -15.36 11.68 -12.79
N ALA A 26 -14.49 10.67 -12.94
CA ALA A 26 -14.85 9.30 -12.61
C ALA A 26 -14.83 9.10 -11.07
N PRO A 27 -15.75 8.29 -10.51
CA PRO A 27 -15.71 7.93 -9.09
C PRO A 27 -14.37 7.29 -8.72
N TRP A 28 -13.86 7.63 -7.53
CA TRP A 28 -12.55 7.15 -7.03
C TRP A 28 -12.38 5.63 -7.14
N ILE A 29 -13.43 4.88 -6.81
CA ILE A 29 -13.44 3.41 -6.84
C ILE A 29 -13.11 2.82 -8.23
N TYR A 30 -13.34 3.58 -9.30
CA TYR A 30 -13.09 3.19 -10.70
C TYR A 30 -11.92 3.95 -11.33
N ASN A 31 -11.12 4.65 -10.55
CA ASN A 31 -10.00 5.45 -11.02
C ASN A 31 -8.65 4.77 -10.76
N ASP A 32 -7.61 5.24 -11.45
CA ASP A 32 -6.23 5.03 -11.03
C ASP A 32 -5.80 6.27 -10.24
N ALA A 33 -5.75 6.15 -8.91
CA ALA A 33 -5.43 7.25 -8.00
C ALA A 33 -3.97 7.18 -7.57
N LEU A 34 -3.19 8.24 -7.84
CA LEU A 34 -1.81 8.39 -7.40
C LEU A 34 -1.72 9.30 -6.19
N TYR A 35 -1.27 8.75 -5.06
CA TYR A 35 -0.97 9.46 -3.83
C TYR A 35 0.53 9.66 -3.69
N GLU A 36 0.93 10.83 -3.20
CA GLU A 36 2.33 11.19 -3.05
C GLU A 36 2.56 11.89 -1.71
N ALA A 37 3.68 11.59 -1.06
CA ALA A 37 4.13 12.27 0.13
C ALA A 37 5.66 12.29 0.19
N SER A 38 6.23 13.22 0.96
CA SER A 38 7.67 13.32 1.17
C SER A 38 7.99 13.59 2.63
N VAL A 39 8.98 12.91 3.17
CA VAL A 39 9.43 13.03 4.56
C VAL A 39 10.95 12.86 4.60
N GLU A 40 11.67 13.82 5.18
CA GLU A 40 13.12 13.76 5.43
C GLU A 40 13.97 13.40 4.18
N GLY A 41 13.61 13.91 3.00
CA GLY A 41 14.34 13.68 1.75
C GLY A 41 14.00 12.37 1.02
N LEU A 42 13.13 11.54 1.61
CA LEU A 42 12.49 10.42 0.92
C LEU A 42 11.14 10.87 0.35
N SER A 43 10.83 10.40 -0.85
CA SER A 43 9.49 10.49 -1.43
C SER A 43 8.85 9.12 -1.51
N VAL A 44 7.55 9.07 -1.32
CA VAL A 44 6.71 7.89 -1.53
C VAL A 44 5.64 8.21 -2.57
N SER A 45 5.49 7.31 -3.54
CA SER A 45 4.43 7.35 -4.54
C SER A 45 3.64 6.05 -4.43
N PHE A 46 2.34 6.15 -4.24
CA PHE A 46 1.43 5.03 -4.10
C PHE A 46 0.28 5.17 -5.10
N ALA A 47 0.25 4.33 -6.12
CA ALA A 47 -0.87 4.24 -7.04
C ALA A 47 -1.80 3.09 -6.64
N LEU A 48 -3.11 3.32 -6.68
CA LEU A 48 -4.13 2.34 -6.39
C LEU A 48 -5.26 2.43 -7.41
N ALA A 49 -5.66 1.27 -7.94
CA ALA A 49 -6.86 1.08 -8.73
C ALA A 49 -7.88 0.29 -7.89
N PRO A 50 -8.81 0.92 -7.16
CA PRO A 50 -9.52 0.28 -6.04
C PRO A 50 -10.39 -0.93 -6.43
N SER A 51 -11.08 -0.85 -7.57
CA SER A 51 -11.92 -1.96 -8.07
C SER A 51 -11.11 -3.13 -8.64
N TYR A 52 -9.91 -2.86 -9.15
CA TYR A 52 -9.01 -3.88 -9.71
C TYR A 52 -8.08 -4.47 -8.65
N LYS A 53 -7.91 -3.76 -7.52
CA LYS A 53 -6.95 -4.08 -6.47
C LYS A 53 -5.51 -4.11 -6.97
N ASP A 54 -5.21 -3.24 -7.93
CA ASP A 54 -3.85 -3.05 -8.42
C ASP A 54 -3.18 -1.95 -7.62
N VAL A 55 -1.95 -2.20 -7.19
CA VAL A 55 -1.18 -1.35 -6.30
C VAL A 55 0.25 -1.21 -6.83
N ARG A 56 0.73 0.03 -6.88
CA ARG A 56 2.15 0.32 -7.08
C ARG A 56 2.65 1.20 -5.95
N LEU A 57 3.75 0.81 -5.34
CA LEU A 57 4.42 1.57 -4.30
C LEU A 57 5.88 1.79 -4.69
N ILE A 58 6.31 3.03 -4.73
CA ILE A 58 7.69 3.42 -4.97
C ILE A 58 8.15 4.27 -3.79
N ILE A 59 9.33 3.98 -3.26
CA ILE A 59 10.07 4.92 -2.40
C ILE A 59 11.31 5.35 -3.17
N ALA A 60 11.55 6.66 -3.21
CA ALA A 60 12.73 7.22 -3.83
C ALA A 60 13.48 8.14 -2.87
N SER A 61 14.80 8.24 -3.08
CA SER A 61 15.68 9.21 -2.46
C SER A 61 16.34 9.99 -3.59
N ASN A 62 16.22 11.32 -3.60
CA ASN A 62 16.75 12.17 -4.68
C ASN A 62 16.39 11.65 -6.08
N GLU A 63 15.10 11.38 -6.31
CA GLU A 63 14.54 10.85 -7.58
C GLU A 63 15.01 9.44 -7.98
N THR A 64 15.90 8.82 -7.21
CA THR A 64 16.33 7.44 -7.43
C THR A 64 15.43 6.50 -6.63
N ALA A 65 14.71 5.62 -7.32
CA ALA A 65 13.92 4.59 -6.66
C ALA A 65 14.84 3.65 -5.86
N ILE A 66 14.58 3.55 -4.55
CA ILE A 66 15.30 2.67 -3.62
C ILE A 66 14.46 1.46 -3.20
N TYR A 67 13.14 1.53 -3.45
CA TYR A 67 12.21 0.44 -3.24
C TYR A 67 11.08 0.55 -4.26
N GLU A 68 10.69 -0.57 -4.83
CA GLU A 68 9.51 -0.67 -5.70
C GLU A 68 8.76 -1.97 -5.43
N PHE A 69 7.44 -1.84 -5.31
CA PHE A 69 6.50 -2.95 -5.25
C PHE A 69 5.40 -2.73 -6.28
N ASN A 70 5.12 -3.76 -7.07
CA ASN A 70 4.03 -3.79 -8.04
C ASN A 70 3.17 -5.04 -7.74
N GLY A 71 1.96 -4.83 -7.24
CA GLY A 71 0.98 -5.87 -6.96
C GLY A 71 -0.22 -5.73 -7.89
N VAL A 72 -0.60 -6.82 -8.55
CA VAL A 72 -1.79 -6.89 -9.41
C VAL A 72 -2.80 -7.81 -8.74
N GLY A 73 -4.05 -7.34 -8.62
CA GLY A 73 -5.12 -8.11 -7.99
C GLY A 73 -4.79 -8.55 -6.56
N VAL A 74 -4.22 -7.66 -5.74
CA VAL A 74 -3.90 -7.99 -4.34
C VAL A 74 -5.17 -8.41 -3.59
N ARG A 75 -5.02 -9.17 -2.51
CA ARG A 75 -6.18 -9.61 -1.71
C ARG A 75 -6.98 -8.41 -1.20
N ASP A 76 -6.29 -7.43 -0.63
CA ASP A 76 -6.92 -6.26 -0.02
C ASP A 76 -5.93 -5.11 0.22
N VAL A 77 -6.46 -3.91 0.44
CA VAL A 77 -5.71 -2.78 1.00
C VAL A 77 -6.53 -2.22 2.16
N ARG A 78 -5.87 -2.04 3.32
CA ARG A 78 -6.52 -1.62 4.57
C ARG A 78 -5.75 -0.50 5.22
N TYR A 79 -6.48 0.46 5.75
CA TYR A 79 -5.92 1.48 6.62
C TYR A 79 -6.08 1.06 8.08
N HIS A 80 -5.09 1.43 8.89
CA HIS A 80 -5.09 1.22 10.33
C HIS A 80 -4.68 2.53 11.01
N SER A 81 -5.37 2.89 12.09
CA SER A 81 -5.03 4.05 12.92
C SER A 81 -5.11 3.66 14.39
N ASP A 82 -3.96 3.56 15.05
CA ASP A 82 -3.87 3.27 16.48
C ASP A 82 -3.04 4.36 17.19
N GLY A 83 -3.65 5.02 18.17
CA GLY A 83 -3.00 6.09 18.93
C GLY A 83 -2.47 7.24 18.06
N GLY A 84 -3.14 7.56 16.94
CA GLY A 84 -2.72 8.59 15.99
C GLY A 84 -1.58 8.16 15.05
N ARG A 85 -1.20 6.87 15.06
CA ARG A 85 -0.23 6.30 14.12
C ARG A 85 -0.99 5.63 12.99
N GLU A 86 -0.90 6.26 11.83
CA GLU A 86 -1.51 5.78 10.60
C GLU A 86 -0.57 4.79 9.90
N THR A 87 -1.10 3.64 9.49
CA THR A 87 -0.40 2.65 8.66
C THR A 87 -1.32 2.11 7.57
N LEU A 88 -0.72 1.72 6.45
CA LEU A 88 -1.41 1.06 5.35
C LEU A 88 -0.91 -0.37 5.23
N GLU A 89 -1.84 -1.30 5.18
CA GLU A 89 -1.59 -2.71 4.92
C GLU A 89 -2.02 -3.03 3.48
N VAL A 90 -1.09 -3.52 2.68
CA VAL A 90 -1.38 -4.18 1.40
C VAL A 90 -1.32 -5.68 1.65
N GLN A 91 -2.47 -6.33 1.70
CA GLN A 91 -2.55 -7.79 1.79
C GLN A 91 -2.34 -8.37 0.40
N ILE A 92 -1.13 -8.82 0.12
CA ILE A 92 -0.74 -9.34 -1.19
C ILE A 92 -1.49 -10.66 -1.44
N ASN A 93 -1.41 -11.57 -0.47
CA ASN A 93 -2.14 -12.85 -0.47
C ASN A 93 -2.44 -13.27 0.99
N GLU A 94 -2.67 -14.56 1.24
CA GLU A 94 -2.98 -15.08 2.59
C GLU A 94 -1.79 -15.06 3.56
N ARG A 95 -0.58 -15.06 3.02
CA ARG A 95 0.68 -15.23 3.76
C ARG A 95 1.53 -13.97 3.75
N ASP A 96 1.43 -13.19 2.68
CA ASP A 96 2.30 -12.05 2.43
C ASP A 96 1.56 -10.73 2.58
N ARG A 97 2.20 -9.82 3.32
CA ARG A 97 1.68 -8.49 3.62
C ARG A 97 2.79 -7.47 3.49
N LEU A 98 2.42 -6.30 2.99
CA LEU A 98 3.27 -5.13 2.98
C LEU A 98 2.64 -4.06 3.87
N TRP A 99 3.44 -3.52 4.78
CA TRP A 99 3.05 -2.43 5.67
C TRP A 99 3.79 -1.16 5.28
N LEU A 100 3.05 -0.08 5.06
CA LEU A 100 3.58 1.25 4.82
C LEU A 100 3.22 2.18 5.97
N LYS A 101 4.21 2.94 6.43
CA LYS A 101 4.04 4.08 7.34
C LYS A 101 4.78 5.27 6.76
N ILE A 102 4.17 6.46 6.77
CA ILE A 102 4.76 7.67 6.18
C ILE A 102 5.34 8.59 7.24
N ARG A 103 4.61 8.84 8.33
CA ARG A 103 5.02 9.77 9.40
C ARG A 103 5.33 9.02 10.70
N PRO A 104 6.35 9.43 11.48
CA PRO A 104 7.26 10.55 11.24
C PRO A 104 8.42 10.24 10.27
N SER A 105 8.55 8.99 9.81
CA SER A 105 9.53 8.56 8.81
C SER A 105 8.89 7.51 7.90
N ILE A 106 9.27 7.53 6.62
CA ILE A 106 8.80 6.53 5.65
C ILE A 106 9.42 5.18 6.02
N ARG A 107 8.57 4.18 6.26
CA ARG A 107 8.96 2.80 6.54
C ARG A 107 8.09 1.85 5.74
N VAL A 108 8.74 0.87 5.14
CA VAL A 108 8.08 -0.26 4.49
C VAL A 108 8.58 -1.54 5.12
N GLN A 109 7.66 -2.42 5.49
CA GLN A 109 7.96 -3.73 6.06
C GLN A 109 7.20 -4.78 5.26
N HIS A 110 7.92 -5.78 4.76
CA HIS A 110 7.33 -6.95 4.13
C HIS A 110 7.32 -8.08 5.15
N GLU A 111 6.15 -8.65 5.40
CA GLU A 111 5.98 -9.83 6.22
C GLU A 111 5.54 -10.99 5.33
N SER A 112 6.34 -12.04 5.27
CA SER A 112 5.96 -13.32 4.70
C SER A 112 5.86 -14.37 5.81
N ARG A 113 4.82 -15.20 5.75
CA ARG A 113 4.76 -16.41 6.58
C ARG A 113 5.36 -17.57 5.80
N GLU A 114 6.53 -18.04 6.24
CA GLU A 114 7.04 -19.34 5.77
C GLU A 114 6.03 -20.43 6.13
N ALA A 115 5.70 -21.29 5.16
CA ALA A 115 4.94 -22.48 5.45
C ALA A 115 5.79 -23.35 6.38
N THR A 116 5.29 -23.66 7.57
CA THR A 116 5.92 -24.63 8.46
C THR A 116 5.97 -25.97 7.70
N SER A 117 7.15 -26.30 7.16
CA SER A 117 7.38 -27.59 6.52
C SER A 117 7.07 -28.66 7.56
N HIS A 118 6.02 -29.46 7.33
CA HIS A 118 5.79 -30.64 8.13
C HIS A 118 7.00 -31.55 7.90
N GLN A 119 7.85 -31.69 8.92
CA GLN A 119 8.77 -32.81 9.03
C GLN A 119 7.93 -34.08 8.87
N ILE A 120 8.14 -34.77 7.76
CA ILE A 120 7.75 -36.17 7.62
C ILE A 120 8.61 -36.92 8.63
N PRO A 121 8.04 -37.63 9.63
CA PRO A 121 8.85 -38.49 10.47
C PRO A 121 9.35 -39.64 9.59
N ASP A 122 10.67 -39.83 9.57
CA ASP A 122 11.32 -41.00 8.98
C ASP A 122 10.66 -42.27 9.53
N ILE A 123 10.25 -43.17 8.61
CA ILE A 123 9.94 -44.57 8.91
C ILE A 123 11.03 -45.42 8.26
#